data_AF-A0A2N9M908-F1
#
_entry.id   AF-A0A2N9M908-F1
#
_cell.length_a   1.000
_cell.length_b   1.000
_cell.length_c   1.000
_cell.angle_alpha   90.00
_cell.angle_beta   90.00
_cell.angle_gamma   90.00
#
_symmetry.space_group_name_H-M   'P 1'
#
loop_
_entity.id
_entity.type
_entity.pdbx_description
1 polymer ?
#
loop_
_entity_poly.entity_id
_entity_poly.type
_entity_poly.pdbx_seq_one_letter_code
_entity_poly.pdbx_strand_id
1 'polypeptide(L)'
;MPEKNVFIRSDQYSFVQQGIPSVFIRNGADGGDVVEKWLQTRYHTPLDDMEQPIDYEAGVKAAGMLLLVGYEVAQQDQSPTWNQDDFFGTKFGPNVSSSTGEQKTPRGGTTQ
;
A
#
# COMPACT_ATOMS: atom_id res chain seq x y z
N MET A 1 1.02 -0.50 -15.72
CA MET A 1 0.20 -0.25 -14.51
C MET A 1 0.88 0.58 -13.41
N PRO A 2 2.21 0.80 -13.34
CA PRO A 2 2.79 1.79 -12.42
C PRO A 2 2.19 3.18 -12.59
N GLU A 3 1.88 3.58 -13.83
CA GLU A 3 1.24 4.85 -14.19
C GLU A 3 -0.15 5.05 -13.59
N LYS A 4 -0.85 3.96 -13.21
CA LYS A 4 -2.20 4.02 -12.61
C LYS A 4 -2.18 4.19 -11.09
N ASN A 5 -0.98 4.28 -10.48
CA ASN A 5 -0.77 4.48 -9.04
C ASN A 5 -1.65 3.57 -8.17
N VAL A 6 -1.82 2.30 -8.58
CA VAL A 6 -2.80 1.39 -7.96
C VAL A 6 -2.51 1.08 -6.50
N PHE A 7 -1.23 1.15 -6.09
CA PHE A 7 -0.81 0.90 -4.71
C PHE A 7 -1.44 1.86 -3.70
N ILE A 8 -1.70 3.12 -4.08
CA ILE A 8 -2.24 4.13 -3.15
C ILE A 8 -3.78 4.20 -3.16
N ARG A 9 -4.44 3.29 -3.89
CA ARG A 9 -5.89 3.34 -4.16
C ARG A 9 -6.69 2.30 -3.39
N SER A 10 -6.11 1.70 -2.35
CA SER A 10 -6.72 0.68 -1.50
C SER A 10 -6.24 0.85 -0.05
N ASP A 11 -6.87 0.16 0.89
CA ASP A 11 -6.84 0.44 2.33
C ASP A 11 -5.44 0.35 2.95
N GLN A 12 -4.53 -0.45 2.40
CA GLN A 12 -3.15 -0.55 2.87
C GLN A 12 -2.46 0.82 2.90
N TYR A 13 -2.86 1.76 2.04
CA TYR A 13 -2.24 3.08 2.00
C TYR A 13 -2.51 3.90 3.26
N SER A 14 -3.64 3.70 3.94
CA SER A 14 -3.91 4.36 5.22
C SER A 14 -2.91 3.94 6.30
N PHE A 15 -2.43 2.70 6.30
CA PHE A 15 -1.36 2.23 7.18
C PHE A 15 0.00 2.85 6.81
N VAL A 16 0.30 2.93 5.50
CA VAL A 16 1.50 3.62 4.99
C VAL A 16 1.56 5.07 5.46
N GLN A 17 0.43 5.78 5.45
CA GLN A 17 0.35 7.17 5.92
C GLN A 17 0.65 7.32 7.42
N GLN A 18 0.53 6.24 8.20
CA GLN A 18 0.90 6.18 9.62
C GLN A 18 2.32 5.62 9.83
N GLY A 19 3.11 5.46 8.77
CA GLY A 19 4.49 4.98 8.84
C GLY A 19 4.64 3.47 8.97
N ILE A 20 3.56 2.71 8.77
CA ILE A 20 3.56 1.24 8.88
C ILE A 20 3.90 0.61 7.52
N PRO A 21 4.99 -0.19 7.41
CA PRO A 21 5.29 -0.94 6.19
C PRO A 21 4.13 -1.83 5.80
N SER A 22 3.72 -1.75 4.53
CA SER A 22 2.52 -2.44 4.04
C SER A 22 2.77 -3.04 2.66
N VAL A 23 2.22 -4.23 2.42
CA VAL A 23 2.26 -4.90 1.11
C VAL A 23 0.86 -4.89 0.49
N PHE A 24 0.79 -4.77 -0.83
CA PHE A 24 -0.45 -4.93 -1.60
C PHE A 24 -0.27 -6.09 -2.57
N ILE A 25 -0.83 -7.24 -2.20
CA ILE A 25 -0.72 -8.46 -2.97
C ILE A 25 -1.88 -8.50 -3.96
N ARG A 26 -1.55 -8.54 -5.25
CA ARG A 26 -2.49 -8.61 -6.35
C ARG A 26 -2.01 -9.64 -7.38
N ASN A 27 -2.92 -10.07 -8.25
CA ASN A 27 -2.75 -10.84 -9.50
C ASN A 27 -1.31 -11.24 -9.87
N GLY A 28 -1.13 -12.51 -10.23
CA GLY A 28 0.14 -13.01 -10.78
C GLY A 28 0.56 -12.31 -12.08
N ALA A 29 1.84 -12.49 -12.44
CA ALA A 29 2.51 -11.79 -13.54
C ALA A 29 1.80 -11.92 -14.91
N ASP A 30 1.13 -13.05 -15.17
CA ASP A 30 0.59 -13.39 -16.50
C ASP A 30 -0.92 -13.08 -16.67
N GLY A 31 -1.50 -12.23 -15.82
CA GLY A 31 -2.95 -11.92 -15.82
C GLY A 31 -3.36 -10.52 -16.29
N GLY A 32 -2.42 -9.71 -16.77
CA GLY A 32 -2.62 -8.26 -17.00
C GLY A 32 -3.81 -7.92 -17.90
N ASP A 33 -3.89 -8.53 -19.08
CA ASP A 33 -4.91 -8.20 -20.09
C ASP A 33 -6.31 -8.64 -19.68
N VAL A 34 -6.43 -9.81 -19.02
CA VAL A 34 -7.71 -10.31 -18.49
C VAL A 34 -8.27 -9.34 -17.46
N VAL A 35 -7.39 -8.87 -16.57
CA VAL A 35 -7.74 -7.91 -15.52
C VAL A 35 -8.09 -6.56 -16.10
N GLU A 36 -7.35 -6.07 -17.09
CA GLU A 36 -7.66 -4.79 -17.74
C GLU A 36 -9.01 -4.84 -18.47
N LYS A 37 -9.28 -5.90 -19.22
CA LYS A 37 -10.59 -6.11 -19.87
C LYS A 37 -11.71 -6.14 -18.84
N TRP A 38 -11.52 -6.86 -17.72
CA TRP A 38 -12.51 -6.93 -16.65
C TRP A 38 -12.76 -5.56 -16.01
N LEU A 39 -11.70 -4.79 -15.72
CA LEU A 39 -11.80 -3.44 -15.17
C LEU A 39 -12.54 -2.46 -16.10
N GLN A 40 -12.45 -2.64 -17.43
CA GLN A 40 -13.11 -1.77 -18.41
C GLN A 40 -14.57 -2.14 -18.66
N THR A 41 -14.92 -3.41 -18.50
CA THR A 41 -16.22 -3.93 -19.00
C THR A 41 -17.17 -4.39 -17.91
N ARG A 42 -16.68 -4.67 -16.70
CA ARG A 42 -17.49 -5.28 -15.62
C ARG A 42 -17.37 -4.60 -14.28
N TYR A 43 -16.15 -4.24 -13.86
CA TYR A 43 -15.91 -3.62 -12.56
C TYR A 43 -16.81 -2.40 -12.30
N HIS A 44 -17.39 -2.32 -11.09
CA HIS A 44 -18.33 -1.25 -10.70
C HIS A 44 -19.58 -1.14 -11.60
N THR A 45 -20.03 -2.25 -12.18
CA THR A 45 -21.30 -2.32 -12.92
C THR A 45 -22.16 -3.48 -12.39
N PRO A 46 -23.45 -3.55 -12.75
CA PRO A 46 -24.29 -4.70 -12.39
C PRO A 46 -23.78 -6.05 -12.92
N LEU A 47 -22.87 -6.07 -13.91
CA LEU A 47 -22.25 -7.28 -14.46
C LEU A 47 -21.11 -7.82 -13.57
N ASP A 48 -20.78 -7.12 -12.49
CA ASP A 48 -19.89 -7.59 -11.43
C ASP A 48 -20.69 -8.42 -10.40
N ASP A 49 -21.21 -9.55 -10.86
CA ASP A 49 -22.09 -10.43 -10.10
C ASP A 49 -21.51 -11.86 -9.95
N MET A 50 -22.31 -12.75 -9.36
CA MET A 50 -21.95 -14.15 -9.10
C MET A 50 -22.08 -15.09 -10.31
N GLU A 51 -22.59 -14.62 -11.45
CA GLU A 51 -22.68 -15.42 -12.68
C GLU A 51 -21.32 -15.51 -13.40
N GLN A 52 -20.35 -14.70 -12.98
CA GLN A 52 -18.98 -14.75 -13.47
C GLN A 52 -18.29 -16.08 -13.09
N PRO A 53 -17.43 -16.64 -13.97
CA PRO A 53 -16.69 -17.85 -13.65
C PRO A 53 -15.68 -17.58 -12.54
N ILE A 54 -15.88 -18.19 -11.38
CA ILE A 54 -14.94 -18.16 -10.26
C ILE A 54 -14.10 -19.44 -10.30
N ASP A 55 -12.78 -19.28 -10.42
CA ASP A 55 -11.82 -20.36 -10.22
C ASP A 55 -11.53 -20.51 -8.72
N TYR A 56 -12.25 -21.43 -8.08
CA TYR A 56 -12.09 -21.69 -6.64
C TYR A 56 -10.73 -22.30 -6.29
N GLU A 57 -10.11 -23.07 -7.19
CA GLU A 57 -8.78 -23.63 -6.95
C GLU A 57 -7.71 -22.54 -6.96
N ALA A 58 -7.81 -21.57 -7.86
CA ALA A 58 -7.00 -20.35 -7.81
C ALA A 58 -7.28 -19.55 -6.54
N GLY A 59 -8.55 -19.46 -6.11
CA GLY A 59 -8.94 -18.82 -4.86
C GLY A 59 -8.29 -19.45 -3.62
N VAL A 60 -8.25 -20.79 -3.53
CA VAL A 60 -7.57 -21.53 -2.45
C VAL A 60 -6.08 -21.20 -2.41
N LYS A 61 -5.41 -21.16 -3.56
CA LYS A 61 -3.99 -20.79 -3.64
C LYS A 61 -3.74 -19.35 -3.20
N ALA A 62 -4.61 -18.42 -3.61
CA ALA A 62 -4.51 -17.02 -3.21
C ALA A 62 -4.71 -16.84 -1.69
N ALA A 63 -5.74 -17.49 -1.12
CA ALA A 63 -5.99 -17.47 0.31
C ALA A 63 -4.83 -18.09 1.10
N GLY A 64 -4.29 -19.22 0.63
CA GLY A 64 -3.12 -19.87 1.23
C GLY A 64 -1.89 -18.96 1.22
N MET A 65 -1.63 -18.25 0.12
CA MET A 65 -0.50 -17.31 0.04
C MET A 65 -0.67 -16.13 1.00
N LEU A 66 -1.86 -15.53 1.08
CA LEU A 66 -2.15 -14.45 2.03
C LEU A 66 -1.98 -14.92 3.49
N LEU A 67 -2.44 -16.12 3.81
CA LEU A 67 -2.25 -16.74 5.13
C LEU A 67 -0.76 -16.91 5.45
N LEU A 68 0.01 -17.48 4.52
CA LEU A 68 1.44 -17.71 4.71
C LEU A 68 2.20 -16.40 4.91
N VAL A 69 1.90 -15.35 4.14
CA VAL A 69 2.54 -14.04 4.34
C VAL A 69 2.24 -13.49 5.75
N GLY A 70 0.98 -13.52 6.17
CA GLY A 70 0.60 -13.07 7.51
C GLY A 70 1.25 -13.91 8.61
N TYR A 71 1.30 -15.23 8.44
CA TYR A 71 1.92 -16.17 9.36
C TYR A 71 3.43 -15.92 9.47
N GLU A 72 4.15 -15.88 8.36
CA GLU A 72 5.60 -15.66 8.34
C GLU A 72 5.99 -14.33 8.98
N VAL A 73 5.21 -13.26 8.74
CA VAL A 73 5.43 -11.95 9.37
C VAL A 73 5.19 -12.02 10.88
N ALA A 74 4.12 -12.71 11.32
CA ALA A 74 3.79 -12.85 12.73
C ALA A 74 4.81 -13.70 13.51
N GLN A 75 5.56 -14.57 12.83
CA GLN A 75 6.59 -15.40 13.43
C GLN A 75 7.96 -14.70 13.57
N GLN A 76 8.13 -13.49 13.04
CA GLN A 76 9.39 -12.75 13.18
C GLN A 76 9.52 -12.13 14.57
N ASP A 77 10.72 -12.20 15.17
CA ASP A 77 11.03 -11.52 16.43
C ASP A 77 11.00 -9.99 16.31
N GLN A 78 11.20 -9.47 15.10
CA GLN A 78 11.25 -8.04 14.80
C GLN A 78 10.10 -7.65 13.88
N SER A 79 9.50 -6.49 14.13
CA SER A 79 8.49 -5.91 13.24
C SER A 79 9.07 -5.65 11.85
N PRO A 80 8.25 -5.74 10.77
CA PRO A 80 8.67 -5.36 9.44
C PRO A 80 9.22 -3.93 9.40
N THR A 81 10.27 -3.73 8.61
CA THR A 81 10.90 -2.44 8.38
C THR A 81 10.74 -2.01 6.93
N TRP A 82 10.84 -0.69 6.69
CA TRP A 82 10.97 -0.17 5.34
C TRP A 82 12.26 -0.66 4.70
N ASN A 83 12.24 -0.90 3.39
CA ASN A 83 13.45 -1.12 2.61
C ASN A 83 14.28 0.16 2.60
N GLN A 84 15.60 0.02 2.47
CA GLN A 84 16.48 1.17 2.27
C GLN A 84 16.05 1.94 1.02
N ASP A 85 16.02 3.28 1.13
CA ASP A 85 15.62 4.21 0.07
C ASP A 85 14.17 4.04 -0.45
N ASP A 86 13.31 3.36 0.31
CA ASP A 86 11.88 3.29 0.01
C ASP A 86 11.24 4.69 0.05
N PHE A 87 10.51 5.04 -1.01
CA PHE A 87 9.85 6.35 -1.13
C PHE A 87 8.87 6.62 0.02
N PHE A 88 8.05 5.63 0.39
CA PHE A 88 7.07 5.78 1.46
C PHE A 88 7.72 5.74 2.83
N GLY A 89 8.75 4.90 3.02
CA GLY A 89 9.56 4.89 4.23
C GLY A 89 10.24 6.23 4.48
N THR A 90 10.77 6.87 3.44
CA THR A 90 11.37 8.21 3.53
C THR A 90 10.33 9.29 3.83
N LYS A 91 9.10 9.13 3.32
CA LYS A 91 8.06 10.16 3.45
C LYS A 91 7.26 10.06 4.76
N PHE A 92 7.02 8.86 5.26
CA PHE A 92 6.10 8.59 6.37
C PHE A 92 6.74 7.79 7.51
N GLY A 93 7.94 7.24 7.34
CA GLY A 93 8.57 6.39 8.34
C GLY A 93 8.92 7.11 9.65
N PRO A 94 9.17 6.37 10.75
CA PRO A 94 9.36 6.92 12.08
C PRO A 94 10.58 7.85 12.23
N ASN A 95 11.52 7.83 11.27
CA ASN A 95 12.68 8.72 11.24
C ASN A 95 12.42 10.06 10.53
N VAL A 96 11.18 10.31 10.09
CA VAL A 96 10.74 11.63 9.61
C VAL A 96 10.48 12.51 10.84
N SER A 97 11.55 12.88 11.53
CA SER A 97 11.49 13.90 12.57
C SER A 97 10.85 15.16 11.99
N SER A 98 9.81 15.63 12.66
CA SER A 98 9.08 16.87 12.45
C SER A 98 10.02 18.08 12.28
N SER A 99 10.47 18.32 11.05
CA SER A 99 11.14 19.56 10.66
C SER A 99 10.09 20.58 10.21
N THR A 100 9.07 20.84 11.02
CA THR A 100 8.33 22.09 10.90
C THR A 100 9.17 23.12 11.64
N GLY A 101 10.03 23.80 10.89
CA GLY A 101 10.83 24.91 11.38
C GLY A 101 9.93 25.98 11.95
N GLU A 102 9.84 26.06 13.27
CA GLU A 102 9.43 27.26 13.96
C GLU A 102 10.55 28.29 13.73
N GLN A 103 10.45 29.06 12.65
CA GLN A 103 11.27 30.25 12.45
C GLN A 103 10.95 31.23 13.58
N LYS A 104 11.75 31.20 14.66
CA LYS A 104 11.81 32.32 15.59
C LYS A 104 12.29 33.55 14.84
N THR A 105 11.35 34.40 14.47
CA THR A 105 11.62 35.76 14.00
C THR A 105 12.41 36.49 15.08
N PRO A 106 13.57 37.10 14.77
CA PRO A 106 14.23 37.96 15.74
C PRO A 106 13.34 39.20 15.95
N ARG A 107 12.85 39.40 17.16
CA ARG A 107 12.24 40.67 17.55
C ARG A 107 13.32 41.73 17.56
N GLY A 108 13.36 42.56 16.52
CA GLY A 108 14.03 43.85 16.56
C GLY A 108 13.33 44.78 17.58
N GLY A 109 14.13 45.56 18.31
CA GLY A 109 13.62 46.55 19.26
C GLY A 109 14.70 47.19 20.14
N THR A 110 15.46 48.12 19.55
CA THR A 110 15.76 49.50 20.00
C THR A 110 15.98 49.82 21.50
N THR A 111 17.20 50.33 21.77
CA THR A 111 17.60 51.45 22.67
C THR A 111 17.16 51.48 24.14
N GLN A 112 18.16 51.50 25.03
CA GLN A 112 18.48 52.63 25.92
C GLN A 112 20.00 52.71 26.12
#